data_AF-A0A6V8KJB1-F1
#
_entry.id   AF-A0A6V8KJB1-F1
#
_cell.length_a   1.000
_cell.length_b   1.000
_cell.length_c   1.000
_cell.angle_alpha   90.00
_cell.angle_beta   90.00
_cell.angle_gamma   90.00
#
_symmetry.space_group_name_H-M   'P 1'
#
loop_
_entity.id
_entity.type
_entity.pdbx_description
1 polymer ?
#
loop_
_entity_poly.entity_id
_entity_poly.type
_entity_poly.pdbx_seq_one_letter_code
_entity_poly.pdbx_strand_id
1 'polypeptide(L)'
;MRDLVVVIPGITGSVLRRDGRDLWDLSLSAVGRGLAAFTRTVGALRLPDDVGGGPAPTHAAMEVGGLIRGWHLWPAIAGGPGYRDLLARLDALAAGAVRAFGYDWRLSNRHTARLLATRVEQWLHEWRRDTAQPEAKVVFVCHSMGASWPATTSRCSAAGSTRAGSSRSARRTAAR
;
A
#
# COMPACT_ATOMS: atom_id res chain seq x y z
N MET A 1 12.86 9.69 14.41
CA MET A 1 12.47 8.26 14.34
C MET A 1 13.71 7.45 13.94
N ARG A 2 13.88 6.20 14.41
CA ARG A 2 15.06 5.36 14.06
C ARG A 2 14.82 4.48 12.83
N ASP A 3 13.59 3.99 12.66
CA ASP A 3 13.24 3.01 11.65
C ASP A 3 12.61 3.64 10.40
N LEU A 4 12.72 2.93 9.27
CA LEU A 4 12.10 3.28 7.99
C LEU A 4 10.65 2.77 7.97
N VAL A 5 9.70 3.63 7.59
CA VAL A 5 8.29 3.25 7.45
C VAL A 5 7.94 3.08 5.96
N VAL A 6 7.44 1.91 5.59
CA VAL A 6 7.04 1.60 4.20
C VAL A 6 5.54 1.35 4.13
N VAL A 7 4.84 2.19 3.36
CA VAL A 7 3.39 2.11 3.17
C VAL A 7 3.09 1.35 1.89
N ILE A 8 2.29 0.28 2.01
CA ILE A 8 1.89 -0.60 0.92
C ILE A 8 0.37 -0.47 0.73
N PRO A 9 -0.08 0.07 -0.41
CA PRO A 9 -1.50 0.23 -0.69
C PRO A 9 -2.17 -1.12 -0.97
N GLY A 10 -3.50 -1.13 -0.90
CA GLY A 10 -4.31 -2.26 -1.39
C GLY A 10 -4.41 -2.29 -2.92
N ILE A 11 -5.13 -3.31 -3.42
CA ILE A 11 -5.48 -3.41 -4.84
C ILE A 11 -6.13 -2.10 -5.31
N THR A 12 -5.77 -1.63 -6.50
CA THR A 12 -6.20 -0.33 -7.05
C THR A 12 -5.69 0.93 -6.34
N GLY A 13 -4.89 0.81 -5.28
CA GLY A 13 -4.41 1.95 -4.51
C GLY A 13 -3.17 2.66 -5.08
N SER A 14 -2.65 2.19 -6.22
CA SER A 14 -1.56 2.82 -6.96
C SER A 14 -2.03 3.38 -8.29
N VAL A 15 -1.46 4.52 -8.68
CA VAL A 15 -1.69 5.14 -10.00
C VAL A 15 -0.98 4.33 -11.08
N LEU A 16 -1.71 3.97 -12.14
CA LEU A 16 -1.15 3.30 -13.32
C LEU A 16 -1.20 4.24 -14.53
N ARG A 17 -0.07 4.36 -15.22
CA ARG A 17 0.13 5.24 -16.37
C ARG A 17 0.59 4.45 -17.59
N ARG A 18 0.23 4.97 -18.76
CA ARG A 18 0.76 4.53 -20.05
C ARG A 18 0.91 5.75 -20.95
N ASP A 19 2.03 5.85 -21.64
CA ASP A 19 2.32 6.93 -22.59
C ASP A 19 2.11 8.33 -21.98
N GLY A 20 2.56 8.51 -20.72
CA GLY A 20 2.42 9.76 -19.97
C GLY A 20 0.97 10.10 -19.54
N ARG A 21 0.01 9.19 -19.70
CA ARG A 21 -1.38 9.38 -19.30
C ARG A 21 -1.76 8.50 -18.12
N ASP A 22 -2.39 9.10 -17.12
CA ASP A 22 -2.96 8.40 -15.96
C ASP A 22 -4.20 7.63 -16.43
N LEU A 23 -4.01 6.32 -16.67
CA LEU A 23 -5.10 5.41 -16.97
C LEU A 23 -5.90 5.14 -15.70
N TRP A 24 -5.22 4.97 -14.56
CA TRP A 24 -5.85 4.77 -13.27
C TRP A 24 -5.44 5.86 -12.27
N ASP A 25 -6.12 7.00 -12.32
CA ASP A 25 -6.21 7.97 -11.23
C ASP A 25 -7.64 8.52 -11.22
N LEU A 26 -8.52 7.88 -10.45
CA LEU A 26 -9.95 8.23 -10.36
C LEU A 26 -10.18 9.38 -9.36
N SER A 27 -9.22 10.29 -9.27
CA SER A 27 -9.34 11.51 -8.47
C SER A 27 -10.49 12.36 -9.00
N LEU A 28 -11.23 13.06 -8.13
CA LEU A 28 -12.31 14.00 -8.53
C LEU A 28 -11.84 15.05 -9.57
N SER A 29 -10.55 15.36 -9.62
CA SER A 29 -9.91 16.19 -10.66
C SER A 29 -9.89 15.55 -12.06
N ALA A 30 -10.06 14.23 -12.18
CA ALA A 30 -10.15 13.47 -13.43
C ALA A 30 -11.59 13.12 -13.84
N VAL A 31 -12.60 13.53 -13.05
CA VAL A 31 -14.03 13.15 -13.18
C VAL A 31 -14.76 13.81 -14.37
N GLY A 32 -14.08 14.64 -15.17
CA GLY A 32 -14.62 15.09 -16.47
C GLY A 32 -14.84 13.97 -17.50
N ARG A 33 -14.44 12.73 -17.20
CA ARG A 33 -14.56 11.57 -18.07
C ARG A 33 -15.72 10.68 -17.60
N GLY A 34 -16.90 10.86 -18.21
CA GLY A 34 -18.12 10.12 -17.86
C GLY A 34 -18.01 8.59 -17.97
N LEU A 35 -19.08 7.87 -17.60
CA LEU A 35 -19.12 6.40 -17.46
C LEU A 35 -18.55 5.62 -18.67
N ALA A 36 -18.76 6.09 -19.90
CA ALA A 36 -18.21 5.45 -21.11
C ALA A 36 -16.67 5.57 -21.22
N ALA A 37 -16.07 6.63 -20.68
CA ALA A 37 -14.63 6.74 -20.60
C ALA A 37 -14.06 5.82 -19.51
N PHE A 38 -14.80 5.65 -18.41
CA PHE A 38 -14.46 4.72 -17.35
C PHE A 38 -14.45 3.25 -17.83
N THR A 39 -15.46 2.81 -18.59
CA THR A 39 -15.49 1.43 -19.13
C THR A 39 -14.34 1.17 -20.10
N ARG A 40 -13.96 2.15 -20.93
CA ARG A 40 -12.77 2.06 -21.79
C ARG A 40 -11.48 1.98 -20.98
N THR A 41 -11.37 2.73 -19.89
CA THR A 41 -10.24 2.65 -18.95
C THR A 41 -10.12 1.26 -18.33
N VAL A 42 -11.23 0.69 -17.85
CA VAL A 42 -11.25 -0.68 -17.29
C VAL A 42 -10.87 -1.70 -18.36
N GLY A 43 -11.34 -1.54 -19.60
CA GLY A 43 -10.91 -2.36 -20.73
C GLY A 43 -9.41 -2.27 -21.01
N ALA A 44 -8.83 -1.06 -20.98
CA ALA A 44 -7.39 -0.85 -21.17
C ALA A 44 -6.52 -1.40 -20.03
N LEU A 45 -7.12 -1.65 -18.86
CA LEU A 45 -6.44 -2.27 -17.71
C LEU A 45 -6.45 -3.79 -17.78
N ARG A 46 -7.21 -4.41 -18.69
CA ARG A 46 -7.24 -5.87 -18.83
C ARG A 46 -5.84 -6.40 -19.13
N LEU A 47 -5.40 -7.36 -18.33
CA LEU A 47 -4.17 -8.08 -18.59
C LEU A 47 -4.37 -9.00 -19.80
N PRO A 48 -3.39 -9.04 -20.72
CA PRO A 48 -3.34 -10.09 -21.72
C PRO A 48 -3.29 -11.49 -21.10
N ASP A 49 -3.80 -12.48 -21.83
CA ASP A 49 -3.87 -13.86 -21.34
C ASP A 49 -2.48 -14.54 -21.27
N ASP A 50 -1.46 -13.95 -21.91
CA ASP A 50 -0.06 -14.40 -21.88
C ASP A 50 0.74 -13.85 -20.68
N VAL A 51 0.12 -13.05 -19.81
CA VAL A 51 0.78 -12.56 -18.58
C VAL A 51 0.85 -13.69 -17.55
N GLY A 52 2.00 -14.35 -17.49
CA GLY A 52 2.34 -15.32 -16.45
C GLY A 52 2.62 -14.67 -15.07
N GLY A 53 3.27 -15.41 -14.17
CA GLY A 53 3.62 -14.94 -12.83
C GLY A 53 4.76 -13.90 -12.75
N GLY A 54 5.13 -13.29 -13.88
CA GLY A 54 6.30 -12.43 -14.05
C GLY A 54 5.94 -10.96 -14.36
N PRO A 55 6.88 -10.17 -14.90
CA PRO A 55 6.59 -8.81 -15.35
C PRO A 55 5.57 -8.82 -16.49
N ALA A 56 4.84 -7.71 -16.64
CA ALA A 56 4.00 -7.51 -17.82
C ALA A 56 4.86 -7.55 -19.10
N PRO A 57 4.35 -8.16 -20.20
CA PRO A 57 4.91 -7.98 -21.53
C PRO A 57 5.04 -6.48 -21.85
N THR A 58 6.02 -6.10 -22.67
CA THR A 58 6.30 -4.68 -23.00
C THR A 58 5.06 -3.93 -23.48
N HIS A 59 4.21 -4.57 -24.29
CA HIS A 59 2.98 -3.99 -24.82
C HIS A 59 1.88 -3.79 -23.75
N ALA A 60 2.00 -4.47 -22.60
CA ALA A 60 1.06 -4.45 -21.48
C ALA A 60 1.62 -3.78 -20.21
N ALA A 61 2.90 -3.39 -20.25
CA ALA A 61 3.58 -2.68 -19.18
C ALA A 61 2.88 -1.36 -18.86
N MET A 62 2.95 -0.98 -17.59
CA MET A 62 2.43 0.28 -17.06
C MET A 62 3.50 0.92 -16.19
N GLU A 63 3.54 2.24 -16.25
CA GLU A 63 4.32 3.04 -15.32
C GLU A 63 3.53 3.23 -14.03
N VAL A 64 4.21 3.08 -12.89
CA VAL A 64 3.61 3.23 -11.57
C VAL A 64 3.84 4.65 -11.07
N GLY A 65 2.75 5.41 -10.92
CA GLY A 65 2.79 6.83 -10.50
C GLY A 65 2.89 7.06 -8.99
N GLY A 66 2.89 6.00 -8.19
CA GLY A 66 2.82 6.05 -6.72
C GLY A 66 1.42 5.76 -6.18
N LEU A 67 1.17 6.12 -4.91
CA LEU A 67 -0.12 5.90 -4.26
C LEU A 67 -1.15 6.94 -4.68
N ILE A 68 -2.41 6.53 -4.81
CA ILE A 68 -3.53 7.45 -5.05
C ILE A 68 -3.70 8.36 -3.83
N ARG A 69 -3.57 9.68 -4.01
CA ARG A 69 -3.62 10.65 -2.91
C ARG A 69 -5.00 11.28 -2.70
N GLY A 70 -5.79 11.41 -3.77
CA GLY A 70 -7.10 12.08 -3.73
C GLY A 70 -8.25 11.15 -3.37
N TRP A 71 -9.47 11.72 -3.27
CA TRP A 71 -10.69 10.94 -3.21
C TRP A 71 -10.80 10.08 -4.47
N HIS A 72 -10.96 8.78 -4.28
CA HIS A 72 -11.05 7.84 -5.39
C HIS A 72 -12.43 7.20 -5.43
N LEU A 73 -13.04 7.19 -6.60
CA LEU A 73 -14.27 6.46 -6.83
C LEU A 73 -13.94 5.01 -7.11
N TRP A 74 -14.46 4.10 -6.31
CA TRP A 74 -14.46 2.69 -6.67
C TRP A 74 -15.75 2.36 -7.41
N PRO A 75 -15.71 1.75 -8.60
CA PRO A 75 -16.94 1.24 -9.19
C PRO A 75 -17.59 0.26 -8.20
N ALA A 76 -18.90 0.45 -7.96
CA ALA A 76 -19.73 -0.32 -7.02
C ALA A 76 -19.57 -0.04 -5.51
N ILE A 77 -18.66 0.83 -5.06
CA ILE A 77 -18.57 1.27 -3.66
C ILE A 77 -18.55 2.81 -3.65
N ALA A 78 -19.25 3.45 -2.70
CA ALA A 78 -19.07 4.88 -2.47
C ALA A 78 -17.55 5.15 -2.31
N GLY A 79 -17.04 6.13 -3.05
CA GLY A 79 -15.60 6.40 -3.07
C GLY A 79 -14.98 6.57 -1.69
N GLY A 80 -13.67 6.41 -1.60
CA GLY A 80 -12.93 6.50 -0.35
C GLY A 80 -11.88 7.62 -0.34
N PRO A 81 -11.41 8.03 0.85
CA PRO A 81 -10.23 8.86 0.96
C PRO A 81 -9.00 8.09 0.44
N GLY A 82 -8.18 8.75 -0.38
CA GLY A 82 -6.88 8.22 -0.78
C GLY A 82 -5.85 8.25 0.36
N TYR A 83 -4.59 7.97 0.04
CA TYR A 83 -3.52 7.84 1.04
C TYR A 83 -2.90 9.17 1.51
N ARG A 84 -3.39 10.33 1.06
CA ARG A 84 -2.80 11.65 1.40
C ARG A 84 -2.70 11.87 2.90
N ASP A 85 -3.82 11.75 3.60
CA ASP A 85 -3.87 12.08 5.02
C ASP A 85 -3.09 11.07 5.87
N LEU A 86 -3.12 9.79 5.46
CA LEU A 86 -2.29 8.76 6.09
C LEU A 86 -0.80 9.08 5.94
N LEU A 87 -0.35 9.37 4.72
CA LEU A 87 1.05 9.69 4.45
C LEU A 87 1.48 10.95 5.20
N ALA A 88 0.65 12.00 5.22
CA ALA A 88 0.96 13.24 5.94
C ALA A 88 1.09 13.01 7.46
N ARG A 89 0.18 12.22 8.06
CA ARG A 89 0.24 11.90 9.49
C ARG A 89 1.45 11.03 9.83
N LEU A 90 1.74 10.02 9.00
CA LEU A 90 2.90 9.17 9.20
C LEU A 90 4.19 9.98 9.05
N ASP A 91 4.26 10.87 8.07
CA ASP A 91 5.46 11.67 7.83
C ASP A 91 5.74 12.66 8.98
N ALA A 92 4.69 13.27 9.53
CA ALA A 92 4.79 14.10 10.73
C ALA A 92 5.31 13.32 11.95
N LEU A 93 4.91 12.05 12.12
CA LEU A 93 5.38 11.19 13.21
C LEU A 93 6.78 10.63 12.96
N ALA A 94 7.10 10.36 11.69
CA ALA A 94 8.31 9.69 11.26
C ALA A 94 9.45 10.63 10.85
N ALA A 95 9.18 11.94 10.81
CA ALA A 95 10.13 12.98 10.43
C ALA A 95 10.86 12.65 9.11
N GLY A 96 10.12 12.33 8.04
CA GLY A 96 10.70 12.04 6.73
C GLY A 96 11.08 10.57 6.47
N ALA A 97 10.90 9.67 7.46
CA ALA A 97 11.21 8.25 7.32
C ALA A 97 10.15 7.45 6.54
N VAL A 98 9.15 8.09 5.94
CA VAL A 98 8.08 7.40 5.20
C VAL A 98 8.46 7.20 3.74
N ARG A 99 8.26 5.99 3.23
CA ARG A 99 8.31 5.65 1.80
C ARG A 99 7.01 4.98 1.39
N ALA A 100 6.48 5.36 0.24
CA ALA A 100 5.26 4.80 -0.30
C ALA A 100 5.61 3.88 -1.47
N PHE A 101 5.20 2.62 -1.40
CA PHE A 101 5.46 1.63 -2.45
C PHE A 101 4.24 1.48 -3.35
N GLY A 102 4.22 2.21 -4.47
CA GLY A 102 3.28 1.95 -5.54
C GLY A 102 3.66 0.70 -6.31
N TYR A 103 2.68 -0.05 -6.82
CA TYR A 103 2.90 -1.21 -7.67
C TYR A 103 1.78 -1.40 -8.71
N ASP A 104 2.07 -2.16 -9.76
CA ASP A 104 1.05 -2.62 -10.69
C ASP A 104 0.20 -3.72 -10.03
N TRP A 105 -0.95 -3.30 -9.50
CA TRP A 105 -1.88 -4.15 -8.76
C TRP A 105 -2.58 -5.19 -9.63
N ARG A 106 -2.37 -5.16 -10.95
CA ARG A 106 -2.88 -6.16 -11.88
C ARG A 106 -1.98 -7.39 -11.96
N LEU A 107 -0.69 -7.24 -11.61
CA LEU A 107 0.30 -8.32 -11.72
C LEU A 107 0.23 -9.29 -10.54
N SER A 108 0.85 -10.45 -10.72
CA SER A 108 0.98 -11.47 -9.68
C SER A 108 1.58 -10.88 -8.41
N ASN A 109 0.99 -11.24 -7.27
CA ASN A 109 1.57 -10.88 -5.99
C ASN A 109 3.03 -11.37 -5.90
N ARG A 110 3.34 -12.62 -6.27
CA ARG A 110 4.73 -13.12 -6.19
C ARG A 110 5.76 -12.21 -6.90
N HIS A 111 5.39 -11.63 -8.04
CA HIS A 111 6.23 -10.67 -8.75
C HIS A 111 6.41 -9.37 -7.96
N THR A 112 5.32 -8.76 -7.50
CA THR A 112 5.34 -7.53 -6.72
C THR A 112 6.09 -7.69 -5.37
N ALA A 113 6.06 -8.86 -4.71
CA ALA A 113 6.89 -9.11 -3.52
C ALA A 113 8.39 -8.97 -3.81
N ARG A 114 8.85 -9.49 -4.96
CA ARG A 114 10.27 -9.43 -5.35
C ARG A 114 10.69 -7.99 -5.58
N LEU A 115 9.84 -7.21 -6.26
CA LEU A 115 10.07 -5.78 -6.47
C LEU A 115 10.12 -5.00 -5.15
N LEU A 116 9.18 -5.29 -4.24
CA LEU A 116 9.15 -4.69 -2.91
C LEU A 116 10.43 -5.00 -2.13
N ALA A 117 10.87 -6.26 -2.11
CA ALA A 117 12.08 -6.67 -1.38
C ALA A 117 13.31 -5.89 -1.86
N THR A 118 13.56 -5.87 -3.18
CA THR A 118 14.67 -5.10 -3.76
C THR A 118 14.58 -3.62 -3.41
N ARG A 119 13.38 -3.03 -3.48
CA ARG A 119 13.21 -1.60 -3.23
C ARG A 119 13.39 -1.23 -1.76
N VAL A 120 12.89 -2.08 -0.85
CA VAL A 120 13.04 -1.90 0.60
C VAL A 120 14.49 -2.05 1.02
N GLU A 121 15.23 -3.01 0.47
CA GLU A 121 16.66 -3.17 0.73
C GLU A 121 17.44 -1.91 0.35
N GLN A 122 17.17 -1.34 -0.82
CA GLN A 122 17.76 -0.07 -1.26
C GLN A 122 17.41 1.08 -0.30
N TRP A 123 16.13 1.29 -0.01
CA TRP A 123 15.71 2.38 0.88
C TRP A 123 16.25 2.24 2.29
N LEU A 124 16.33 1.01 2.82
CA LEU A 124 16.90 0.76 4.13
C LEU A 124 18.40 1.06 4.14
N HIS A 125 19.12 0.64 3.11
CA HIS A 125 20.54 0.95 2.98
C HIS A 125 20.79 2.47 2.92
N GLU A 126 20.05 3.18 2.07
CA GLU A 126 20.09 4.64 1.96
C GLU A 126 19.78 5.30 3.31
N TRP A 127 18.70 4.88 3.98
CA TRP A 127 18.29 5.44 5.27
C TRP A 127 19.34 5.25 6.36
N ARG A 128 19.89 4.03 6.50
CA ARG A 128 20.95 3.73 7.47
C ARG A 128 22.18 4.59 7.25
N ARG A 129 22.55 4.80 5.98
CA ARG A 129 23.69 5.64 5.57
C ARG A 129 23.43 7.11 5.87
N ASP A 130 22.30 7.66 5.42
CA ASP A 130 21.99 9.09 5.52
C ASP A 130 21.69 9.55 6.94
N THR A 131 21.19 8.66 7.80
CA THR A 131 20.83 8.98 9.20
C THR A 131 21.83 8.49 10.24
N ALA A 132 22.91 7.81 9.80
CA ALA A 132 23.88 7.14 10.67
C ALA A 132 23.23 6.18 11.70
N GLN A 133 22.17 5.48 11.28
CA GLN A 133 21.43 4.51 12.10
C GLN A 133 21.64 3.08 11.57
N PRO A 134 22.78 2.41 11.82
CA PRO A 134 23.08 1.10 11.23
C PRO A 134 22.06 0.00 11.61
N GLU A 135 21.45 0.13 12.79
CA GLU A 135 20.48 -0.81 13.33
C GLU A 135 19.02 -0.53 12.91
N ALA A 136 18.79 0.49 12.06
CA ALA A 136 17.43 0.82 11.61
C ALA A 136 16.75 -0.40 10.99
N LYS A 137 15.47 -0.60 11.30
CA LYS A 137 14.63 -1.66 10.74
C LYS A 137 13.56 -1.05 9.83
N VAL A 138 12.79 -1.92 9.19
CA VAL A 138 11.67 -1.53 8.33
C VAL A 138 10.37 -1.87 9.05
N VAL A 139 9.46 -0.90 9.09
CA VAL A 139 8.08 -1.05 9.58
C VAL A 139 7.15 -0.97 8.38
N PHE A 140 6.37 -2.02 8.15
CA PHE A 140 5.39 -2.05 7.07
C PHE A 140 4.00 -1.60 7.54
N VAL A 141 3.36 -0.72 6.77
CA VAL A 141 1.98 -0.30 6.93
C VAL A 141 1.20 -0.76 5.70
N CYS A 142 0.38 -1.79 5.89
CA CYS A 142 -0.30 -2.50 4.81
C CYS A 142 -1.82 -2.25 4.82
N HIS A 143 -2.41 -1.98 3.65
CA HIS A 143 -3.86 -1.82 3.50
C HIS A 143 -4.50 -2.95 2.68
N SER A 144 -5.51 -3.64 3.23
CA SER A 144 -6.29 -4.71 2.56
C SER A 144 -5.43 -5.82 1.93
N MET A 145 -5.52 -6.11 0.61
CA MET A 145 -4.64 -7.06 -0.08
C MET A 145 -3.16 -6.68 -0.03
N GLY A 146 -2.83 -5.42 0.29
CA GLY A 146 -1.48 -5.03 0.69
C GLY A 146 -0.97 -5.73 1.96
N ALA A 147 -1.84 -6.45 2.68
CA ALA A 147 -1.51 -7.28 3.84
C ALA A 147 -1.51 -8.80 3.57
N SER A 148 -1.91 -9.28 2.37
CA SER A 148 -1.82 -10.72 2.03
C SER A 148 -0.38 -11.19 1.77
N TRP A 149 0.58 -10.36 2.13
CA TRP A 149 2.01 -10.56 2.08
C TRP A 149 2.52 -10.93 3.46
N PRO A 150 2.90 -12.19 3.64
CA PRO A 150 3.93 -12.47 4.61
C PRO A 150 5.03 -13.38 4.04
N ALA A 151 6.21 -13.25 4.65
CA ALA A 151 7.30 -14.21 4.72
C ALA A 151 8.45 -14.07 3.69
N THR A 152 9.38 -13.15 4.00
CA THR A 152 10.76 -13.61 4.25
C THR A 152 11.41 -12.89 5.45
N THR A 153 10.96 -11.70 5.86
CA THR A 153 11.52 -11.09 7.10
C THR A 153 10.55 -10.06 7.72
N SER A 154 10.25 -10.25 9.01
CA SER A 154 9.57 -9.32 9.92
C SER A 154 8.03 -9.35 9.97
N ARG A 155 7.51 -9.68 11.17
CA ARG A 155 6.09 -9.72 11.55
C ARG A 155 5.44 -8.34 11.34
N CYS A 156 4.36 -8.28 10.56
CA CYS A 156 3.38 -7.20 10.68
C CYS A 156 2.71 -7.31 12.05
N SER A 157 2.95 -6.35 12.95
CA SER A 157 2.14 -6.19 14.15
C SER A 157 0.90 -5.39 13.77
N ALA A 158 -0.24 -6.07 13.64
CA ALA A 158 -1.52 -5.39 13.55
C ALA A 158 -1.75 -4.64 14.87
N ALA A 159 -1.78 -3.31 14.82
CA ALA A 159 -2.12 -2.47 15.96
C ALA A 159 -3.61 -2.61 16.28
N GLY A 160 -3.96 -3.68 17.01
CA GLY A 160 -5.21 -3.81 17.74
C GLY A 160 -5.02 -3.31 19.15
N SER A 161 -5.35 -2.04 19.40
CA SER A 161 -5.50 -1.51 20.75
C SER A 161 -6.81 -2.08 21.33
N THR A 162 -6.72 -3.15 22.11
CA THR A 162 -7.76 -3.52 23.08
C THR A 162 -7.17 -3.44 24.49
N ARG A 163 -7.47 -2.31 25.12
CA ARG A 163 -7.26 -2.03 26.54
C ARG A 163 -8.11 -3.02 27.34
N ALA A 164 -7.51 -4.11 27.83
CA ALA A 164 -8.17 -4.99 28.79
C ALA A 164 -8.20 -4.30 30.16
N GLY A 165 -9.31 -3.62 30.45
CA GLY A 165 -9.65 -3.16 31.79
C GLY A 165 -9.84 -4.38 32.69
N SER A 166 -9.00 -4.49 33.72
CA SER A 166 -9.16 -5.40 34.83
C SER A 166 -10.45 -5.05 35.59
N SER A 167 -11.50 -5.86 35.43
CA SER A 167 -12.60 -5.94 36.39
C SER A 167 -12.44 -7.22 37.20
N ARG A 168 -11.77 -7.11 38.35
CA ARG A 168 -11.87 -8.08 39.44
C ARG A 168 -13.31 -8.05 39.97
N SER A 169 -14.09 -9.08 39.68
CA SER A 169 -15.31 -9.39 40.43
C SER A 169 -14.96 -10.47 41.45
N ALA A 170 -14.70 -10.04 42.68
CA ALA A 170 -14.62 -10.92 43.84
C ALA A 170 -15.98 -11.59 44.07
N ARG A 171 -16.00 -12.91 44.24
CA ARG A 171 -17.10 -13.63 44.90
C ARG A 171 -16.50 -14.56 45.95
N ARG A 172 -16.53 -14.08 47.20
CA ARG A 172 -16.43 -14.89 48.43
C ARG A 172 -17.80 -15.56 48.65
N THR A 173 -17.79 -16.84 48.98
CA THR A 173 -18.69 -17.55 49.93
C THR A 173 -18.23 -19.02 49.94
N ALA A 174 -17.51 -19.53 50.95
CA ALA A 174 -17.87 -19.81 52.34
C ALA A 174 -18.37 -21.27 52.54
N ALA A 175 -17.56 -22.02 53.30
CA ALA A 175 -17.88 -23.06 54.28
C ALA A 175 -19.00 -24.08 53.99
N ARG A 176 -18.64 -25.36 53.89
CA ARG A 176 -18.66 -26.33 55.00
C ARG A 176 -18.01 -27.65 54.58
#